data_AF-A0A7C1BL97-F1
#
_entry.id   AF-A0A7C1BL97-F1
#
_cell.length_a   1.000
_cell.length_b   1.000
_cell.length_c   1.000
_cell.angle_alpha   90.00
_cell.angle_beta   90.00
_cell.angle_gamma   90.00
#
_symmetry.space_group_name_H-M   'P 1'
#
loop_
_entity.id
_entity.type
_entity.pdbx_description
1 polymer ?
#
loop_
_entity_poly.entity_id
_entity_poly.type
_entity_poly.pdbx_seq_one_letter_code
_entity_poly.pdbx_strand_id
1 'polypeptide(L)'
;MLKTIRKKTKEKESLVLSTIRENQPISRTKLKGLTGIRLATITDVVKRLKQDGLIIEQGREESLRGRKQSLLRINGERYFALGLEFDAEKIIVLLINLNSQIKKIGKTEIGEDKREESITERIASAASSLCEGIPREKLLGLGIADPGVVDSEKGISLFSSLIPNWENVPLGRI
;
A
#
# COMPACT_ATOMS: atom_id res chain seq x y z
N MET A 1 -25.78 -13.79 -5.40
CA MET A 1 -26.18 -12.40 -5.12
C MET A 1 -25.24 -11.69 -4.12
N LEU A 2 -24.95 -12.25 -2.94
CA LEU A 2 -24.09 -11.61 -1.90
C LEU A 2 -22.63 -11.35 -2.31
N LYS A 3 -21.97 -12.28 -3.04
CA LYS A 3 -20.57 -12.10 -3.53
C LYS A 3 -20.44 -10.92 -4.50
N THR A 4 -21.42 -10.75 -5.40
CA THR A 4 -21.45 -9.67 -6.39
C THR A 4 -21.66 -8.30 -5.73
N ILE A 5 -22.50 -8.23 -4.69
CA ILE A 5 -22.73 -7.00 -3.92
C ILE A 5 -21.47 -6.62 -3.13
N ARG A 6 -20.81 -7.58 -2.46
CA ARG A 6 -19.53 -7.32 -1.77
C ARG A 6 -18.42 -6.83 -2.71
N LYS A 7 -18.34 -7.38 -3.93
CA LYS A 7 -17.37 -6.94 -4.95
C LYS A 7 -17.59 -5.49 -5.38
N LYS A 8 -18.83 -5.13 -5.74
CA LYS A 8 -19.19 -3.75 -6.11
C LYS A 8 -18.99 -2.74 -4.97
N THR A 9 -19.19 -3.15 -3.72
CA THR A 9 -18.93 -2.29 -2.56
C THR A 9 -17.43 -2.01 -2.39
N LYS A 10 -16.57 -3.03 -2.58
CA LYS A 10 -15.12 -2.86 -2.54
C LYS A 10 -14.58 -1.96 -3.66
N GLU A 11 -15.13 -2.05 -4.86
CA GLU A 11 -14.76 -1.17 -5.99
C GLU A 11 -15.04 0.31 -5.66
N LYS A 12 -16.21 0.60 -5.08
CA LYS A 12 -16.57 1.97 -4.66
C LYS A 12 -15.72 2.47 -3.49
N GLU A 13 -15.42 1.60 -2.52
CA GLU A 13 -14.51 1.95 -1.42
C GLU A 13 -13.12 2.27 -1.92
N SER A 14 -12.58 1.45 -2.83
CA SER A 14 -11.28 1.67 -3.46
C SER A 14 -11.25 3.01 -4.20
N LEU A 15 -12.27 3.29 -5.03
CA LEU A 15 -12.37 4.56 -5.75
C LEU A 15 -12.49 5.77 -4.81
N VAL A 16 -13.34 5.70 -3.78
CA VAL A 16 -13.47 6.81 -2.81
C VAL A 16 -12.16 7.02 -2.06
N LEU A 17 -11.50 5.95 -1.61
CA LEU A 17 -10.24 6.04 -0.87
C LEU A 17 -9.12 6.62 -1.75
N SER A 18 -9.00 6.21 -3.02
CA SER A 18 -8.02 6.78 -3.96
C SER A 18 -8.30 8.25 -4.24
N THR A 19 -9.56 8.62 -4.49
CA THR A 19 -9.93 10.03 -4.70
C THR A 19 -9.65 10.88 -3.46
N ILE A 20 -9.87 10.37 -2.23
CA ILE A 20 -9.47 11.05 -1.00
C ILE A 20 -7.95 11.22 -0.96
N ARG A 21 -7.17 10.17 -1.22
CA ARG A 21 -5.70 10.24 -1.18
C ARG A 21 -5.13 11.30 -2.13
N GLU A 22 -5.70 11.42 -3.33
CA GLU A 22 -5.26 12.37 -4.37
C GLU A 22 -5.71 13.82 -4.13
N ASN A 23 -6.82 14.03 -3.42
CA ASN A 23 -7.45 15.35 -3.31
C ASN A 23 -7.62 15.87 -1.87
N GLN A 24 -7.09 15.14 -0.88
CA GLN A 24 -7.20 15.52 0.53
C GLN A 24 -6.53 16.87 0.83
N PRO A 25 -7.08 17.66 1.76
CA PRO A 25 -8.35 17.43 2.46
C PRO A 25 -9.56 17.67 1.54
N ILE A 26 -10.55 16.78 1.55
CA ILE A 26 -11.70 16.82 0.62
C ILE A 26 -13.06 16.63 1.30
N SER A 27 -14.09 17.36 0.84
CA SER A 27 -15.48 17.21 1.32
C SER A 27 -16.25 16.11 0.58
N ARG A 28 -17.33 15.59 1.20
CA ARG A 28 -18.18 14.53 0.60
C ARG A 28 -18.88 15.00 -0.68
N THR A 29 -19.22 16.28 -0.79
CA THR A 29 -19.79 16.86 -2.01
C THR A 29 -18.77 16.91 -3.15
N LYS A 30 -17.52 17.26 -2.86
CA LYS A 30 -16.46 17.23 -3.87
C LYS A 30 -16.14 15.78 -4.30
N LEU A 31 -16.16 14.82 -3.38
CA LEU A 31 -16.10 13.39 -3.71
C LEU A 31 -17.24 12.97 -4.67
N LYS A 32 -18.48 13.42 -4.43
CA LYS A 32 -19.60 13.16 -5.37
C LYS A 32 -19.28 13.72 -6.75
N GLY A 33 -18.77 14.95 -6.83
CA GLY A 33 -18.42 15.59 -8.09
C GLY A 33 -17.35 14.83 -8.87
N LEU A 34 -16.28 14.40 -8.19
CA LEU A 34 -15.15 13.72 -8.82
C LEU A 34 -15.42 12.25 -9.17
N THR A 35 -16.21 11.54 -8.35
CA THR A 35 -16.44 10.09 -8.52
C THR A 35 -17.73 9.74 -9.25
N GLY A 36 -18.67 10.68 -9.37
CA GLY A 36 -20.03 10.41 -9.87
C GLY A 36 -20.91 9.54 -8.94
N ILE A 37 -20.40 9.15 -7.77
CA ILE A 37 -21.15 8.31 -6.82
C ILE A 37 -22.21 9.15 -6.09
N ARG A 38 -23.41 8.58 -5.91
CA ARG A 38 -24.50 9.22 -5.14
C ARG A 38 -24.03 9.55 -3.71
N LEU A 39 -24.43 10.72 -3.21
CA LEU A 39 -23.99 11.23 -1.90
C LEU A 39 -24.30 10.29 -0.74
N ALA A 40 -25.48 9.64 -0.75
CA ALA A 40 -25.85 8.66 0.27
C ALA A 40 -24.85 7.49 0.31
N THR A 41 -24.45 6.96 -0.85
CA THR A 41 -23.45 5.89 -0.95
C THR A 41 -22.07 6.35 -0.49
N ILE A 42 -21.65 7.58 -0.81
CA ILE A 42 -20.40 8.15 -0.28
C ILE A 42 -20.45 8.24 1.24
N THR A 43 -21.56 8.67 1.82
CA THR A 43 -21.72 8.73 3.28
C THR A 43 -21.53 7.35 3.92
N ASP A 44 -22.13 6.30 3.34
CA ASP A 44 -21.98 4.93 3.83
C ASP A 44 -20.54 4.41 3.70
N VAL A 45 -19.89 4.67 2.56
CA VAL A 45 -18.49 4.32 2.32
C VAL A 45 -17.57 5.03 3.32
N VAL A 46 -17.73 6.35 3.48
CA VAL A 46 -16.94 7.15 4.43
C VAL A 46 -17.14 6.66 5.86
N LYS A 47 -18.36 6.27 6.24
CA LYS A 47 -18.62 5.69 7.56
C LYS A 47 -17.78 4.44 7.79
N ARG A 48 -17.73 3.51 6.83
CA ARG A 48 -16.94 2.28 6.94
C ARG A 48 -15.43 2.56 6.93
N LEU A 49 -14.95 3.40 6.02
CA LEU A 49 -13.53 3.79 5.99
C LEU A 49 -13.08 4.48 7.29
N LYS A 50 -13.95 5.26 7.93
CA LYS A 50 -13.68 5.84 9.26
C LYS A 50 -13.67 4.76 10.36
N GLN A 51 -14.61 3.81 10.32
CA GLN A 51 -14.67 2.69 11.27
C GLN A 51 -13.40 1.82 11.19
N ASP A 52 -12.89 1.59 9.98
CA ASP A 52 -11.64 0.86 9.73
C ASP A 52 -10.38 1.70 10.07
N GLY A 53 -10.58 2.98 10.40
CA GLY A 53 -9.52 3.92 10.73
C GLY A 53 -8.67 4.35 9.54
N LEU A 54 -9.10 4.10 8.30
CA LEU A 54 -8.37 4.42 7.06
C LEU A 54 -8.43 5.92 6.72
N ILE A 55 -9.47 6.61 7.18
CA ILE A 55 -9.64 8.06 6.99
C ILE A 55 -10.03 8.75 8.30
N ILE A 56 -9.68 10.02 8.42
CA ILE A 56 -10.04 10.90 9.55
C ILE A 56 -10.64 12.21 9.04
N GLU A 57 -11.33 12.93 9.93
CA GLU A 57 -11.81 14.28 9.63
C GLU A 57 -10.73 15.31 9.99
N GLN A 58 -10.45 16.25 9.09
CA GLN A 58 -9.51 17.34 9.31
C GLN A 58 -10.22 18.69 9.14
N GLY A 59 -10.71 19.24 10.25
CA GLY A 59 -11.36 20.55 10.24
C GLY A 59 -12.66 20.58 9.42
N ARG A 60 -13.04 21.78 8.99
CA ARG A 60 -14.26 22.03 8.21
C ARG A 60 -13.95 22.97 7.06
N GLU A 61 -14.60 22.74 5.92
CA GLU A 61 -14.53 23.65 4.78
C GLU A 61 -15.17 24.99 5.16
N GLU A 62 -14.52 26.11 4.82
CA GLU A 62 -15.13 27.43 4.96
C GLU A 62 -16.31 27.54 3.98
N SER A 63 -17.49 27.86 4.49
CA SER A 63 -18.68 28.06 3.67
C SER A 63 -19.23 29.47 3.92
N LEU A 64 -19.38 30.26 2.86
CA LEU A 64 -20.03 31.58 2.92
C LEU A 64 -21.53 31.47 3.21
N ARG A 65 -22.18 30.35 2.83
CA ARG A 65 -23.55 29.96 3.21
C ARG A 65 -23.69 28.44 3.30
N GLY A 66 -24.47 27.96 4.27
CA GLY A 66 -24.77 26.53 4.49
C GLY A 66 -24.05 25.89 5.69
N ARG A 67 -24.33 24.60 5.93
CA ARG A 67 -23.69 23.84 7.02
C ARG A 67 -22.24 23.49 6.62
N LYS A 68 -21.27 23.99 7.40
CA LYS A 68 -19.85 23.66 7.26
C LYS A 68 -19.66 22.12 7.15
N GLN A 69 -19.05 21.66 6.06
CA GLN A 69 -18.80 20.23 5.85
C GLN A 69 -17.47 19.80 6.47
N SER A 70 -17.42 18.60 7.07
CA SER A 70 -16.14 18.03 7.51
C SER A 70 -15.31 17.64 6.29
N LEU A 71 -14.02 18.01 6.31
CA LEU A 71 -13.07 17.57 5.31
C LEU A 71 -12.48 16.22 5.73
N LEU A 72 -12.20 15.38 4.74
CA LEU A 72 -11.70 14.02 4.90
C LEU A 72 -10.26 13.95 4.41
N ARG A 73 -9.45 13.15 5.09
CA ARG A 73 -8.08 12.80 4.70
C ARG A 73 -7.79 11.35 5.05
N ILE A 74 -6.77 10.78 4.42
CA ILE A 74 -6.20 9.49 4.80
C ILE A 74 -5.56 9.59 6.18
N ASN A 75 -5.82 8.56 7.00
CA ASN A 75 -5.09 8.33 8.23
C ASN A 75 -3.76 7.64 7.91
N GLY A 76 -2.76 8.44 7.54
CA GLY A 76 -1.46 7.93 7.06
C GLY A 76 -0.82 6.93 8.03
N GLU A 77 -0.89 7.19 9.33
CA GLU A 77 -0.20 6.42 10.38
C GLU A 77 -0.99 5.18 10.86
N ARG A 78 -2.12 4.86 10.22
CA ARG A 78 -2.93 3.68 10.55
C ARG A 78 -2.22 2.38 10.19
N TYR A 79 -1.65 2.34 8.99
CA TYR A 79 -1.01 1.15 8.41
C TYR A 79 0.23 1.55 7.61
N PHE A 80 1.17 0.61 7.52
CA PHE A 80 2.39 0.73 6.74
C PHE A 80 2.53 -0.48 5.81
N ALA A 81 3.22 -0.30 4.69
CA ALA A 81 3.57 -1.36 3.77
C ALA A 81 5.06 -1.25 3.43
N LEU A 82 5.66 -2.39 3.08
CA LEU A 82 7.01 -2.41 2.52
C LEU A 82 6.94 -2.53 1.01
N GLY A 83 7.82 -1.79 0.34
CA GLY A 83 8.18 -2.02 -1.05
C GLY A 83 9.66 -2.39 -1.10
N LEU A 84 10.01 -3.38 -1.91
CA LEU A 84 11.38 -3.81 -2.12
C LEU A 84 11.66 -3.95 -3.60
N GLU A 85 12.82 -3.49 -4.03
CA GLU A 85 13.39 -3.83 -5.32
C GLU A 85 14.79 -4.41 -5.10
N PHE A 86 15.22 -5.28 -6.00
CA PHE A 86 16.57 -5.82 -5.96
C PHE A 86 17.07 -6.12 -7.38
N ASP A 87 18.38 -6.07 -7.53
CA ASP A 87 19.10 -6.44 -8.74
C ASP A 87 20.30 -7.33 -8.38
N ALA A 88 21.30 -7.44 -9.25
CA ALA A 88 22.48 -8.27 -9.01
C ALA A 88 23.51 -7.65 -8.05
N GLU A 89 23.32 -6.40 -7.64
CA GLU A 89 24.26 -5.59 -6.86
C GLU A 89 23.69 -5.21 -5.49
N LYS A 90 22.41 -4.83 -5.44
CA LYS A 90 21.80 -4.23 -4.24
C LYS A 90 20.34 -4.62 -4.06
N ILE A 91 19.90 -4.45 -2.82
CA ILE A 91 18.52 -4.50 -2.37
C ILE A 91 18.16 -3.11 -1.84
N ILE A 92 17.03 -2.57 -2.27
CA ILE A 92 16.47 -1.32 -1.77
C ILE A 92 15.11 -1.63 -1.16
N VAL A 93 14.90 -1.22 0.08
CA VAL A 93 13.64 -1.42 0.79
C VAL A 93 13.09 -0.07 1.25
N LEU A 94 11.81 0.12 1.07
CA LEU A 94 11.05 1.28 1.50
C LEU A 94 9.98 0.83 2.48
N LEU A 95 9.84 1.56 3.57
CA LEU A 95 8.65 1.50 4.41
C LEU A 95 7.81 2.74 4.11
N ILE A 96 6.57 2.55 3.65
CA ILE A 96 5.65 3.62 3.33
C ILE A 96 4.40 3.57 4.20
N ASN A 97 3.77 4.72 4.40
CA ASN A 97 2.46 4.81 5.05
C ASN A 97 1.32 4.85 4.00
N LEU A 98 0.05 4.93 4.43
CA LEU A 98 -1.10 4.95 3.50
C LEU A 98 -1.18 6.19 2.59
N ASN A 99 -0.42 7.24 2.89
CA ASN A 99 -0.26 8.42 2.04
C ASN A 99 0.89 8.28 1.03
N SER A 100 1.44 7.07 0.87
CA SER A 100 2.62 6.82 0.04
C SER A 100 3.84 7.65 0.46
N GLN A 101 3.89 8.09 1.72
CA GLN A 101 5.05 8.79 2.25
C GLN A 101 6.09 7.77 2.71
N ILE A 102 7.32 7.91 2.20
CA ILE A 102 8.47 7.12 2.67
C ILE A 102 8.76 7.51 4.12
N LYS A 103 8.73 6.52 5.01
CA LYS A 103 9.04 6.66 6.44
C LYS A 103 10.45 6.20 6.77
N LYS A 104 10.91 5.13 6.11
CA LYS A 104 12.28 4.63 6.19
C LYS A 104 12.70 4.11 4.83
N ILE A 105 13.99 4.20 4.55
CA ILE A 105 14.64 3.62 3.38
C ILE A 105 15.88 2.85 3.84
N GLY A 106 16.07 1.65 3.31
CA GLY A 106 17.25 0.83 3.52
C GLY A 106 17.87 0.48 2.17
N LYS A 107 19.20 0.42 2.14
CA LYS A 107 19.96 -0.08 1.00
C LYS A 107 21.01 -1.05 1.52
N THR A 108 21.07 -2.23 0.92
CA THR A 108 22.01 -3.29 1.28
C THR A 108 22.66 -3.82 0.02
N GLU A 109 23.97 -4.02 0.03
CA GLU A 109 24.67 -4.68 -1.07
C GLU A 109 24.49 -6.20 -0.96
N ILE A 110 24.29 -6.86 -2.09
CA ILE A 110 24.23 -8.33 -2.15
C ILE A 110 25.63 -8.93 -1.89
N GLY A 111 26.67 -8.27 -2.41
CA GLY A 111 28.04 -8.75 -2.32
C GLY A 111 28.35 -9.87 -3.32
N GLU A 112 29.40 -10.63 -3.05
CA GLU A 112 29.90 -11.68 -3.97
C GLU A 112 29.10 -12.98 -3.89
N ASP A 113 28.48 -13.27 -2.74
CA ASP A 113 27.68 -14.49 -2.55
C ASP A 113 26.28 -14.31 -3.16
N LYS A 114 26.16 -14.74 -4.43
CA LYS A 114 24.93 -14.62 -5.23
C LYS A 114 24.09 -15.89 -5.23
N ARG A 115 24.28 -16.79 -4.27
CA ARG A 115 23.40 -17.96 -4.09
C ARG A 115 21.99 -17.49 -3.73
N GLU A 116 20.99 -18.22 -4.21
CA GLU A 116 19.57 -17.94 -3.96
C GLU A 116 19.29 -17.70 -2.46
N GLU A 117 19.72 -18.66 -1.63
CA GLU A 117 19.56 -18.62 -0.16
C GLU A 117 20.14 -17.33 0.43
N SER A 118 21.37 -16.96 0.05
CA SER A 118 22.05 -15.75 0.54
C SER A 118 21.28 -14.47 0.18
N ILE A 119 20.79 -14.38 -1.05
CA ILE A 119 20.02 -13.21 -1.51
C ILE A 119 18.67 -13.14 -0.79
N THR A 120 17.95 -14.26 -0.67
CA THR A 120 16.65 -14.30 0.00
C THR A 120 16.76 -13.99 1.50
N GLU A 121 17.80 -14.46 2.19
CA GLU A 121 18.09 -14.09 3.58
C GLU A 121 18.39 -12.60 3.73
N ARG A 122 19.17 -12.02 2.80
CA ARG A 122 19.44 -10.57 2.79
C ARG A 122 18.18 -9.75 2.55
N ILE A 123 17.30 -10.19 1.65
CA ILE A 123 16.00 -9.59 1.40
C ILE A 123 15.15 -9.60 2.69
N ALA A 124 15.01 -10.75 3.34
CA ALA A 124 14.23 -10.90 4.57
C ALA A 124 14.79 -10.04 5.71
N SER A 125 16.11 -10.00 5.86
CA SER A 125 16.82 -9.19 6.86
C SER A 125 16.61 -7.68 6.60
N ALA A 126 16.80 -7.23 5.36
CA ALA A 126 16.58 -5.83 4.98
C ALA A 126 15.13 -5.40 5.24
N ALA A 127 14.14 -6.22 4.88
CA ALA A 127 12.73 -5.95 5.18
C ALA A 127 12.43 -5.90 6.68
N SER A 128 12.99 -6.84 7.45
CA SER A 128 12.78 -6.92 8.90
C SER A 128 13.36 -5.71 9.63
N SER A 129 14.56 -5.26 9.26
CA SER A 129 15.22 -4.10 9.87
C SER A 129 14.39 -2.81 9.75
N LEU A 130 13.71 -2.60 8.61
CA LEU A 130 12.86 -1.43 8.43
C LEU A 130 11.59 -1.50 9.28
N CYS A 131 11.14 -2.70 9.64
CA CYS A 131 9.96 -2.91 10.48
C CYS A 131 10.22 -2.71 11.97
N GLU A 132 11.47 -2.58 12.41
CA GLU A 132 11.79 -2.40 13.83
C GLU A 132 11.03 -1.22 14.45
N GLY A 133 10.40 -1.47 15.61
CA GLY A 133 9.57 -0.51 16.33
C GLY A 133 8.15 -0.33 15.78
N ILE A 134 7.75 -1.05 14.73
CA ILE A 134 6.41 -0.99 14.16
C ILE A 134 5.60 -2.20 14.61
N PRO A 135 4.41 -2.01 15.22
CA PRO A 135 3.56 -3.12 15.60
C PRO A 135 3.16 -3.96 14.38
N ARG A 136 3.25 -5.29 14.51
CA ARG A 136 3.02 -6.22 13.39
C ARG A 136 1.64 -6.06 12.77
N GLU A 137 0.62 -5.77 13.57
CA GLU A 137 -0.76 -5.53 13.14
C GLU A 137 -0.94 -4.27 12.30
N LYS A 138 0.05 -3.36 12.28
CA LYS A 138 0.07 -2.19 11.40
C LYS A 138 0.74 -2.45 10.06
N LEU A 139 1.40 -3.59 9.87
CA LEU A 139 2.09 -3.94 8.62
C LEU A 139 1.13 -4.69 7.68
N LEU A 140 0.86 -4.12 6.50
CA LEU A 140 -0.04 -4.72 5.51
C LEU A 140 0.62 -5.85 4.70
N GLY A 141 1.93 -5.77 4.49
CA GLY A 141 2.67 -6.73 3.68
C GLY A 141 3.90 -6.12 3.02
N LEU A 142 4.57 -6.96 2.23
CA LEU A 142 5.74 -6.65 1.42
C LEU A 142 5.38 -6.82 -0.05
N GLY A 143 5.58 -5.77 -0.85
CA GLY A 143 5.60 -5.86 -2.31
C GLY A 143 7.04 -5.95 -2.81
N ILE A 144 7.31 -6.88 -3.72
CA ILE A 144 8.63 -7.08 -4.32
C ILE A 144 8.56 -6.75 -5.82
N ALA A 145 9.38 -5.81 -6.25
CA ALA A 145 9.70 -5.54 -7.64
C ALA A 145 10.87 -6.44 -8.03
N ASP A 146 10.55 -7.53 -8.71
CA ASP A 146 11.50 -8.54 -9.15
C ASP A 146 12.18 -8.12 -10.48
N PRO A 147 13.49 -8.40 -10.66
CA PRO A 147 14.21 -8.06 -11.88
C PRO A 147 13.90 -8.97 -13.09
N GLY A 148 13.03 -9.97 -12.93
CA GLY A 148 12.77 -11.02 -13.89
C GLY A 148 11.29 -11.34 -14.13
N VAL A 149 11.04 -12.56 -14.62
CA VAL A 149 9.70 -13.07 -14.91
C VAL A 149 9.11 -13.65 -13.63
N VAL A 150 7.89 -13.26 -13.27
CA VAL A 150 7.26 -13.63 -11.99
C VAL A 150 5.89 -14.30 -12.20
N ASP A 151 5.66 -15.41 -11.51
CA ASP A 151 4.32 -15.93 -11.23
C ASP A 151 3.83 -15.27 -9.93
N SER A 152 3.10 -14.16 -10.07
CA SER A 152 2.66 -13.34 -8.93
C SER A 152 1.52 -13.97 -8.15
N GLU A 153 0.76 -14.89 -8.76
CA GLU A 153 -0.28 -15.64 -8.05
C GLU A 153 0.34 -16.65 -7.07
N LYS A 154 1.45 -17.29 -7.46
CA LYS A 154 2.18 -18.23 -6.59
C LYS A 154 3.28 -17.57 -5.76
N GLY A 155 3.65 -16.33 -6.08
CA GLY A 155 4.78 -15.63 -5.46
C GLY A 155 6.12 -16.28 -5.80
N ILE A 156 6.31 -16.68 -7.06
CA ILE A 156 7.55 -17.33 -7.51
C ILE A 156 8.22 -16.44 -8.56
N SER A 157 9.49 -16.11 -8.34
CA SER A 157 10.38 -15.55 -9.36
C SER A 157 10.81 -16.69 -10.28
N LEU A 158 10.27 -16.73 -11.49
CA LEU A 158 10.47 -17.85 -12.41
C LEU A 158 11.89 -17.83 -13.00
N PHE A 159 12.38 -16.65 -13.39
CA PHE A 159 13.69 -16.50 -14.03
C PHE A 159 14.17 -15.05 -14.03
N SER A 160 15.45 -14.81 -13.77
CA SER A 160 16.12 -13.53 -14.03
C SER A 160 17.46 -13.74 -14.73
N SER A 161 17.71 -13.01 -15.82
CA SER A 161 19.01 -13.01 -16.50
C SER A 161 20.05 -12.12 -15.83
N LEU A 162 19.65 -11.30 -14.84
CA LEU A 162 20.56 -10.39 -14.14
C LEU A 162 21.29 -11.08 -12.98
N ILE A 163 20.70 -12.13 -12.42
CA ILE A 163 21.22 -12.84 -11.25
C ILE A 163 21.58 -14.27 -11.67
N PRO A 164 22.85 -14.71 -11.51
CA PRO A 164 23.25 -16.06 -11.87
C PRO A 164 22.45 -17.13 -11.15
N ASN A 165 22.01 -18.15 -11.88
CA ASN A 165 21.26 -19.31 -11.36
C ASN A 165 19.96 -18.93 -10.64
N TRP A 166 19.33 -17.81 -11.01
CA TRP A 166 18.09 -17.34 -10.41
C TRP A 166 16.87 -17.89 -11.14
N GLU A 167 16.38 -19.04 -10.68
CA GLU A 167 15.28 -19.78 -11.30
C GLU A 167 14.34 -20.38 -10.26
N ASN A 168 13.03 -20.21 -10.44
CA ASN A 168 11.97 -20.77 -9.59
C ASN A 168 12.08 -20.41 -8.08
N VAL A 169 12.56 -19.21 -7.76
CA VAL A 169 12.77 -18.75 -6.36
C VAL A 169 11.44 -18.37 -5.69
N PRO A 170 11.05 -18.98 -4.55
CA PRO A 170 9.73 -18.78 -3.93
C PRO A 170 9.67 -17.52 -3.04
N LEU A 171 9.86 -16.33 -3.63
CA LEU A 171 9.89 -15.04 -2.91
C LEU A 171 8.62 -14.72 -2.10
N GLY A 172 7.46 -15.28 -2.46
CA GLY A 172 6.21 -15.09 -1.71
C GLY A 172 6.18 -15.77 -0.34
N ARG A 173 7.21 -16.56 0.00
CA ARG A 173 7.32 -17.30 1.27
C ARG A 173 8.39 -16.75 2.22
N ILE A 174 9.10 -15.69 1.82
CA ILE A 174 10.16 -15.06 2.62
C ILE A 174 9.60 -14.08 3.65
#